data_AF-A0A257Q052-F1
#
_entry.id   AF-A0A257Q052-F1
#
_cell.length_a   1.000
_cell.length_b   1.000
_cell.length_c   1.000
_cell.angle_alpha   90.00
_cell.angle_beta   90.00
_cell.angle_gamma   90.00
#
_symmetry.space_group_name_H-M   'P 1'
#
loop_
_entity.id
_entity.type
_entity.pdbx_description
1 polymer ?
#
loop_
_entity_poly.entity_id
_entity_poly.type
_entity_poly.pdbx_seq_one_letter_code
_entity_poly.pdbx_strand_id
1 'polypeptide(L)'
;MPRRIAWTEGQDTQIRRLRTEGASWDTIAQQLGLARWTIIERARLLGVERAPANAATALDDATRPPLPAGHPDTWDALNRGTSLHGAPFLTPAAIR
;
A
#
# COMPACT_ATOMS: atom_id res chain seq x y z
N MET A 1 -12.83 34.09 -8.48
CA MET A 1 -13.79 33.33 -7.65
C MET A 1 -13.43 31.85 -7.75
N PRO A 2 -13.17 31.13 -6.65
CA PRO A 2 -12.94 29.70 -6.70
C PRO A 2 -14.18 28.98 -7.23
N ARG A 3 -14.01 28.09 -8.21
CA ARG A 3 -15.12 27.36 -8.84
C ARG A 3 -15.53 26.23 -7.89
N ARG A 4 -16.76 26.28 -7.40
CA ARG A 4 -17.29 25.25 -6.49
C ARG A 4 -17.49 23.96 -7.29
N ILE A 5 -16.89 22.87 -6.82
CA ILE A 5 -17.06 21.55 -7.44
C ILE A 5 -18.50 21.10 -7.21
N ALA A 6 -19.21 20.77 -8.28
CA ALA A 6 -20.50 20.11 -8.23
C ALA A 6 -20.25 18.60 -8.22
N TRP A 7 -20.49 17.96 -7.08
CA TRP A 7 -20.34 16.52 -6.93
C TRP A 7 -21.49 15.80 -7.62
N THR A 8 -21.17 14.77 -8.42
CA THR A 8 -22.16 13.91 -9.05
C THR A 8 -22.29 12.59 -8.29
N GLU A 9 -23.45 11.94 -8.41
CA GLU A 9 -23.68 10.61 -7.84
C GLU A 9 -22.69 9.56 -8.38
N GLY A 10 -22.28 9.70 -9.65
CA GLY A 10 -21.26 8.84 -10.26
C GLY A 10 -19.90 8.98 -9.58
N GLN A 11 -19.48 10.21 -9.28
CA GLN A 11 -18.24 10.45 -8.53
C GLN A 11 -18.30 9.88 -7.12
N ASP A 12 -19.42 10.08 -6.41
CA ASP A 12 -19.60 9.52 -5.06
C ASP A 12 -19.56 7.98 -5.08
N THR A 13 -20.18 7.37 -6.10
CA THR A 13 -20.17 5.91 -6.31
C THR A 13 -18.77 5.40 -6.61
N GLN A 14 -17.99 6.13 -7.39
CA GLN A 14 -16.60 5.80 -7.69
C GLN A 14 -15.72 5.92 -6.44
N ILE A 15 -15.87 6.96 -5.61
CA ILE A 15 -15.17 7.10 -4.33
C ILE A 15 -15.48 5.91 -3.40
N ARG A 16 -16.76 5.57 -3.25
CA ARG A 16 -17.20 4.41 -2.44
C ARG A 16 -16.56 3.12 -2.92
N ARG A 17 -16.67 2.83 -4.21
CA ARG A 17 -16.14 1.63 -4.83
C ARG A 17 -14.63 1.50 -4.63
N LEU A 18 -13.87 2.53 -5.00
CA LEU A 18 -12.40 2.51 -4.92
C LEU A 18 -11.91 2.38 -3.49
N ARG A 19 -12.62 2.97 -2.53
CA ARG A 19 -12.31 2.79 -1.10
C ARG A 19 -12.58 1.38 -0.62
N THR A 20 -13.68 0.76 -1.05
CA THR A 20 -13.95 -0.66 -0.78
C THR A 20 -12.91 -1.57 -1.43
N GLU A 21 -12.36 -1.20 -2.59
CA GLU A 21 -11.27 -1.92 -3.27
C GLU A 21 -9.89 -1.65 -2.64
N GLY A 22 -9.81 -0.79 -1.62
CA GLY A 22 -8.57 -0.50 -0.90
C GLY A 22 -7.66 0.54 -1.56
N ALA A 23 -8.14 1.28 -2.56
CA ALA A 23 -7.37 2.33 -3.18
C ALA A 23 -6.99 3.44 -2.18
N SER A 24 -5.78 3.98 -2.35
CA SER A 24 -5.32 5.15 -1.60
C SER A 24 -6.04 6.42 -2.08
N TRP A 25 -6.05 7.45 -1.23
CA TRP A 25 -6.61 8.75 -1.60
C TRP A 25 -5.91 9.37 -2.81
N ASP A 26 -4.60 9.13 -2.97
CA ASP A 26 -3.80 9.63 -4.08
C ASP A 26 -4.20 8.96 -5.40
N THR A 27 -4.51 7.66 -5.39
CA THR A 27 -5.04 6.95 -6.56
C THR A 27 -6.42 7.49 -6.96
N ILE A 28 -7.31 7.69 -5.99
CA ILE A 28 -8.66 8.21 -6.23
C ILE A 28 -8.61 9.64 -6.79
N ALA A 29 -7.75 10.48 -6.23
CA ALA A 29 -7.52 11.85 -6.67
C ALA A 29 -7.05 11.91 -8.13
N GLN A 30 -6.08 11.07 -8.49
CA GLN A 30 -5.59 10.95 -9.87
C GLN A 30 -6.69 10.49 -10.83
N GLN A 31 -7.49 9.48 -10.45
CA GLN A 31 -8.56 8.97 -11.30
C GLN A 31 -9.69 9.99 -11.53
N LEU A 32 -10.01 10.81 -10.53
CA LEU A 32 -11.06 11.82 -10.63
C LEU A 32 -10.54 13.18 -11.15
N GLY A 33 -9.22 13.33 -11.33
CA GLY A 33 -8.60 14.59 -11.75
C GLY A 33 -8.79 15.72 -10.73
N LEU A 34 -8.86 15.38 -9.44
CA LEU A 34 -9.12 16.32 -8.34
C LEU A 34 -7.97 16.33 -7.33
N ALA A 35 -7.85 17.41 -6.57
CA ALA A 35 -6.88 17.47 -5.47
C ALA A 35 -7.24 16.45 -4.38
N ARG A 36 -6.21 15.84 -3.79
CA ARG A 36 -6.32 14.85 -2.71
C ARG A 36 -7.20 15.32 -1.55
N TRP A 37 -7.00 16.56 -1.10
CA TRP A 37 -7.77 17.13 0.01
C TRP A 37 -9.27 17.20 -0.28
N THR A 38 -9.64 17.55 -1.52
CA THR A 38 -11.03 17.60 -1.97
C THR A 38 -11.70 16.23 -1.90
N ILE A 39 -10.98 15.15 -2.24
CA ILE A 39 -11.49 13.78 -2.11
C ILE A 39 -11.70 13.40 -0.64
N ILE A 40 -10.75 13.73 0.24
CA ILE A 40 -10.82 13.41 1.68
C ILE A 40 -12.02 14.10 2.32
N GLU A 41 -12.22 15.39 2.06
CA GLU A 41 -13.39 16.13 2.56
C GLU A 41 -14.70 15.53 2.05
N ARG A 42 -14.77 15.17 0.76
CA ARG A 42 -15.97 14.54 0.22
C ARG A 42 -16.22 13.16 0.83
N ALA A 43 -15.18 12.33 0.95
CA ALA A 43 -15.29 10.99 1.53
C ALA A 43 -15.79 11.03 2.98
N ARG A 44 -15.40 12.04 3.77
CA ARG A 44 -15.96 12.29 5.11
C ARG A 44 -17.45 12.54 5.09
N LEU A 45 -17.92 13.42 4.20
CA LEU A 45 -19.34 13.71 4.04
C LEU A 45 -20.15 12.48 3.58
N LEU A 46 -19.50 11.56 2.85
CA LEU A 46 -20.09 10.30 2.42
C LEU A 46 -19.99 9.16 3.45
N GLY A 47 -19.26 9.34 4.55
CA GLY A 47 -19.01 8.30 5.56
C GLY A 47 -18.02 7.20 5.13
N VAL A 48 -17.15 7.46 4.14
CA VAL A 48 -16.25 6.47 3.50
C VAL A 48 -14.80 6.59 4.01
N GLU A 49 -14.62 7.06 5.25
CA GLU A 49 -13.27 7.34 5.79
C GLU A 49 -12.40 6.07 5.92
N ARG A 50 -13.00 4.96 6.35
CA ARG A 50 -12.26 3.73 6.65
C ARG A 50 -12.13 2.88 5.39
N ALA A 51 -10.90 2.55 5.01
CA ALA A 51 -10.69 1.44 4.08
C ALA A 51 -11.22 0.17 4.78
N PRO A 52 -11.82 -0.80 4.05
CA PRO A 52 -12.09 -2.10 4.66
C PRO A 52 -10.79 -2.66 5.23
N ALA A 53 -10.88 -3.39 6.34
CA ALA A 53 -9.72 -3.96 7.05
C ALA A 53 -8.81 -4.83 6.15
N ASN A 54 -9.30 -5.17 4.94
CA ASN A 54 -8.70 -6.08 3.98
C ASN A 54 -8.03 -5.34 2.81
N ALA A 55 -7.98 -4.01 2.83
CA ALA A 55 -7.27 -3.20 1.84
C ALA A 55 -5.76 -3.42 2.01
N ALA A 56 -5.21 -4.42 1.30
CA ALA A 56 -3.80 -4.86 1.32
C ALA A 56 -3.09 -4.65 2.66
N THR A 57 -3.06 -5.71 3.48
CA THR A 57 -2.20 -5.78 4.66
C THR A 57 -0.81 -5.28 4.30
N ALA A 58 -0.37 -4.18 4.90
CA ALA A 58 1.05 -3.91 5.01
C ALA A 58 1.67 -5.17 5.63
N LEU A 59 2.39 -5.95 4.85
CA LEU A 59 2.98 -7.20 5.33
C LEU A 59 4.28 -6.86 6.07
N ASP A 60 4.14 -6.19 7.20
CA ASP A 60 5.13 -6.23 8.26
C ASP A 60 4.36 -6.21 9.57
N ASP A 61 4.04 -7.41 10.06
CA ASP A 61 3.51 -7.58 11.40
C ASP A 61 4.56 -7.04 12.38
N ALA A 62 4.31 -5.87 12.96
CA ALA A 62 5.23 -5.19 13.85
C ALA A 62 5.57 -6.01 15.12
N THR A 63 4.82 -7.08 15.39
CA THR A 63 5.03 -8.00 16.51
C THR A 63 5.68 -9.32 16.10
N ARG A 64 5.93 -9.54 14.80
CA ARG A 64 6.65 -10.74 14.36
C ARG A 64 8.08 -10.72 14.91
N PRO A 65 8.61 -11.88 15.35
CA PRO A 65 10.02 -11.95 15.72
C PRO A 65 10.91 -11.56 14.53
N PRO A 66 12.11 -11.01 14.80
CA PRO A 66 13.07 -10.73 13.74
C PRO A 66 13.36 -12.01 12.95
N LEU A 67 13.54 -11.87 11.64
CA LEU A 67 13.95 -13.01 10.82
C LEU A 67 15.35 -13.47 11.25
N PRO A 68 15.64 -14.78 11.21
CA PRO A 68 16.98 -15.27 11.50
C PRO A 68 18.00 -14.68 10.51
N ALA A 69 19.26 -14.61 10.93
CA ALA A 69 20.35 -14.23 10.04
C ALA A 69 20.35 -15.17 8.82
N GLY A 70 20.36 -14.59 7.61
CA GLY A 70 20.32 -15.35 6.37
C GLY A 70 18.96 -15.85 5.92
N HIS A 71 17.86 -15.27 6.42
CA HIS A 71 16.53 -15.60 5.94
C HIS A 71 16.46 -15.55 4.40
N PRO A 72 15.95 -16.59 3.71
CA PRO A 72 16.07 -16.74 2.25
C PRO A 72 15.58 -15.52 1.47
N ASP A 73 14.40 -14.99 1.81
CA ASP A 73 13.80 -13.87 1.08
C ASP A 73 14.62 -12.57 1.23
N THR A 74 15.15 -12.32 2.43
CA THR A 74 15.98 -11.13 2.71
C THR A 74 17.35 -11.28 2.07
N TRP A 75 17.93 -12.49 2.15
CA TRP A 75 19.21 -12.80 1.53
C TRP A 75 19.16 -12.70 0.00
N ASP A 76 18.07 -13.18 -0.61
CA ASP A 76 17.81 -13.00 -2.04
C ASP A 76 17.70 -11.52 -2.40
N ALA A 77 16.87 -10.76 -1.66
CA ALA A 77 16.65 -9.35 -1.91
C ALA A 77 17.95 -8.53 -1.84
N LEU A 78 18.82 -8.80 -0.87
CA LEU A 78 20.09 -8.09 -0.69
C LEU A 78 21.12 -8.41 -1.79
N ASN A 79 21.15 -9.64 -2.28
CA ASN A 79 22.16 -10.08 -3.23
C ASN A 79 21.71 -10.03 -4.69
N ARG A 80 20.47 -9.63 -4.95
CA ARG A 80 19.93 -9.53 -6.30
C ARG A 80 20.82 -8.65 -7.19
N GLY A 81 21.24 -9.21 -8.32
CA GLY A 81 22.14 -8.52 -9.27
C GLY A 81 23.61 -8.51 -8.88
N THR A 82 24.00 -9.17 -7.79
CA THR A 82 25.40 -9.41 -7.42
C THR A 82 25.84 -10.81 -7.84
N SER A 83 27.14 -11.10 -7.76
CA SER A 83 27.68 -12.45 -7.95
C SER A 83 27.21 -13.46 -6.89
N LEU A 84 26.58 -13.00 -5.81
CA LEU A 84 26.04 -13.84 -4.74
C LEU A 84 24.55 -14.17 -4.92
N HIS A 85 23.90 -13.63 -5.95
CA HIS A 85 22.49 -13.96 -6.24
C HIS A 85 22.31 -15.46 -6.47
N GLY A 86 21.36 -16.08 -5.76
CA GLY A 86 21.10 -17.52 -5.81
C GLY A 86 22.04 -18.39 -4.97
N ALA A 87 23.11 -17.83 -4.39
CA ALA A 87 23.93 -18.55 -3.41
C ALA A 87 23.20 -18.63 -2.06
N PRO A 88 23.27 -19.75 -1.32
CA PRO A 88 22.68 -19.83 0.02
C PRO A 88 23.50 -19.02 1.02
N PHE A 89 22.85 -18.52 2.07
CA PHE A 89 23.55 -17.97 3.22
C PHE A 89 24.24 -19.09 4.01
N LEU A 90 25.54 -18.96 4.25
CA LEU A 90 26.33 -19.94 4.99
C LEU A 90 26.77 -19.36 6.33
N THR A 91 26.48 -20.08 7.42
CA THR A 91 27.06 -19.78 8.74
C THR A 91 28.40 -20.48 8.89
N PRO A 92 29.31 -20.02 9.77
CA PRO A 92 30.58 -20.70 10.02
C PRO A 92 30.43 -22.19 10.41
N ALA A 93 29.30 -22.58 11.00
CA ALA A 93 29.00 -23.98 11.30
C ALA A 93 28.70 -24.83 10.06
N ALA A 94 28.24 -24.22 8.96
CA ALA A 94 27.84 -24.90 7.73
C ALA A 94 29.01 -25.10 6.72
N ILE A 95 30.18 -24.51 6.99
CA ILE A 95 31.36 -24.53 6.09
C ILE A 95 32.42 -25.50 6.66
N ARG A 96 32.03 -26.71 7.07
CA ARG A 96 32.98 -27.75 7.51
C ARG A 96 33.51 -28.56 6.34
#